data_AF-K9AWC5-F1
#
_entry.id   AF-K9AWC5-F1
#
_cell.length_a   1.000
_cell.length_b   1.000
_cell.length_c   1.000
_cell.angle_alpha   90.00
_cell.angle_beta   90.00
_cell.angle_gamma   90.00
#
_symmetry.space_group_name_H-M   'P 1'
#
loop_
_entity.id
_entity.type
_entity.pdbx_description
1 polymer ?
#
loop_
_entity_poly.entity_id
_entity_poly.type
_entity_poly.pdbx_seq_one_letter_code
_entity_poly.pdbx_strand_id
1 'polypeptide(L)'
;MKRLLISISVCTLLATGCGKQDKDASQQQGETKEAKSNNIHNDQKFDYSKLSDKDKQHIKQTLIDFTAKEEAKNGLAVSNRFFGSGSFQEGDWYANTTDGQVQVSNRGEPGPKAFKIHKLAGVVVYKSKDGTKGFDKKAEDLSNVEGYNKVANMKEPIKKFIFADNGKVYAFTFKPDVDTRPSSGFAPKDYTEQDENLTAEQVFEVKESKTYTKKLKSVMSQYASK
;
A
#
# COMPACT_ATOMS: atom_id res chain seq x y z
N MET A 1 10.97 5.81 54.59
CA MET A 1 10.56 7.23 54.55
C MET A 1 11.76 8.10 54.18
N LYS A 2 11.82 8.59 52.94
CA LYS A 2 12.75 9.64 52.50
C LYS A 2 12.04 10.51 51.46
N ARG A 3 12.26 11.81 51.58
CA ARG A 3 11.42 12.91 51.14
C ARG A 3 11.69 13.33 49.69
N LEU A 4 10.62 13.83 49.06
CA LEU A 4 10.54 14.61 47.84
C LEU A 4 11.31 15.95 48.00
N LEU A 5 12.09 16.34 46.99
CA LEU A 5 12.56 17.71 46.79
C LEU A 5 12.53 18.05 45.30
N ILE A 6 11.68 19.02 44.96
CA ILE A 6 11.54 19.67 43.66
C ILE A 6 12.52 20.85 43.65
N SER A 7 13.29 21.03 42.58
CA SER A 7 14.07 22.25 42.36
C SER A 7 13.69 22.90 41.03
N ILE A 8 13.12 24.10 41.15
CA ILE A 8 12.82 25.06 40.10
C ILE A 8 14.12 25.80 39.77
N SER A 9 14.44 26.00 38.49
CA SER A 9 15.50 26.93 38.07
C SER A 9 14.93 27.91 37.06
N VAL A 10 15.05 29.20 37.38
CA VAL A 10 14.51 30.36 36.67
C VAL A 10 15.67 31.32 36.35
N CYS A 11 15.53 31.99 35.20
CA CYS A 11 16.18 33.23 34.78
C CYS A 11 17.69 33.24 34.48
N THR A 12 18.03 33.63 33.25
CA THR A 12 18.52 35.01 33.03
C THR A 12 18.33 35.48 31.58
N LEU A 13 17.76 36.67 31.43
CA LEU A 13 17.70 37.51 30.24
C LEU A 13 18.71 38.65 30.41
N LEU A 14 19.53 38.95 29.38
CA LEU A 14 20.18 40.25 29.11
C LEU A 14 20.35 40.34 27.58
N ALA A 15 19.63 41.18 26.84
CA ALA A 15 19.71 42.64 26.67
C ALA A 15 20.70 43.10 25.57
N THR A 16 20.13 43.41 24.41
CA THR A 16 20.35 44.57 23.50
C THR A 16 21.75 45.16 23.25
N GLY A 17 22.08 45.33 21.96
CA GLY A 17 23.01 46.35 21.47
C GLY A 17 22.74 46.73 20.00
N CYS A 18 22.40 48.00 19.75
CA CYS A 18 22.19 48.63 18.44
C CYS A 18 23.26 49.73 18.25
N GLY A 19 23.88 49.86 17.07
CA GLY A 19 24.77 50.99 16.73
C GLY A 19 25.55 50.80 15.42
N LYS A 20 25.74 51.89 14.64
CA LYS A 20 25.94 51.97 13.17
C LYS A 20 27.40 52.07 12.65
N GLN A 21 27.59 51.60 11.39
CA GLN A 21 28.40 52.05 10.23
C GLN A 21 29.83 52.61 10.37
N ASP A 22 30.82 52.02 9.64
CA ASP A 22 31.31 52.50 8.32
C ASP A 22 32.38 51.56 7.66
N LYS A 23 32.24 51.36 6.33
CA LYS A 23 33.21 51.17 5.21
C LYS A 23 34.45 50.24 5.41
N ASP A 24 34.85 49.33 4.53
CA ASP A 24 34.93 49.34 3.07
C ASP A 24 35.30 47.94 2.51
N ALA A 25 35.11 47.76 1.20
CA ALA A 25 35.77 46.80 0.27
C ALA A 25 35.37 45.30 0.17
N SER A 26 34.73 45.02 -0.98
CA SER A 26 34.98 43.93 -1.95
C SER A 26 34.24 42.59 -1.89
N GLN A 27 33.39 42.41 -2.91
CA GLN A 27 33.13 41.23 -3.73
C GLN A 27 32.80 39.87 -3.06
N GLN A 28 31.53 39.44 -3.16
CA GLN A 28 31.18 38.32 -4.04
C GLN A 28 29.66 38.12 -4.17
N GLN A 29 29.30 37.78 -5.40
CA GLN A 29 28.00 37.47 -5.96
C GLN A 29 27.35 36.27 -5.26
N GLY A 30 26.11 36.45 -4.81
CA GLY A 30 25.24 35.38 -4.32
C GLY A 30 23.79 35.70 -4.64
N GLU A 31 23.34 35.31 -5.84
CA GLU A 31 21.91 35.26 -6.16
C GLU A 31 21.26 34.20 -5.26
N THR A 32 20.67 34.63 -4.15
CA THR A 32 19.75 33.80 -3.38
C THR A 32 18.45 33.70 -4.17
N LYS A 33 18.39 32.77 -5.13
CA LYS A 33 17.13 32.30 -5.68
C LYS A 33 16.43 31.51 -4.58
N GLU A 34 15.58 32.19 -3.81
CA GLU A 34 14.51 31.55 -3.08
C GLU A 34 13.69 30.74 -4.08
N ALA A 35 13.94 29.44 -4.10
CA ALA A 35 13.04 28.50 -4.75
C ALA A 35 11.73 28.57 -3.99
N LYS A 36 10.81 29.41 -4.49
CA LYS A 36 9.40 29.37 -4.14
C LYS A 36 8.93 27.94 -4.38
N SER A 37 8.84 27.18 -3.29
CA SER A 37 8.15 25.91 -3.27
C SER A 37 6.69 26.22 -3.57
N ASN A 38 6.34 26.15 -4.85
CA ASN A 38 4.97 26.10 -5.29
C ASN A 38 4.41 24.76 -4.82
N ASN A 39 4.02 24.68 -3.55
CA ASN A 39 3.02 23.73 -3.09
C ASN A 39 1.69 24.16 -3.71
N ILE A 40 1.53 23.85 -5.00
CA ILE A 40 0.21 23.71 -5.58
C ILE A 40 -0.34 22.44 -4.95
N HIS A 41 -0.99 22.59 -3.80
CA HIS A 41 -1.96 21.64 -3.30
C HIS A 41 -3.09 21.62 -4.33
N ASN A 42 -2.89 20.82 -5.38
CA ASN A 42 -3.95 20.50 -6.30
C ASN A 42 -4.78 19.45 -5.55
N ASP A 43 -5.86 19.89 -4.89
CA ASP A 43 -6.90 19.03 -4.29
C ASP A 43 -7.71 18.31 -5.39
N GLN A 44 -7.02 17.81 -6.42
CA GLN A 44 -7.64 17.01 -7.44
C GLN A 44 -7.77 15.60 -6.90
N LYS A 45 -9.03 15.16 -6.78
CA LYS A 45 -9.38 13.88 -6.20
C LYS A 45 -9.11 12.78 -7.22
N PHE A 46 -8.22 11.85 -6.88
CA PHE A 46 -8.02 10.62 -7.63
C PHE A 46 -9.33 9.82 -7.72
N ASP A 47 -9.77 9.53 -8.95
CA ASP A 47 -10.99 8.77 -9.22
C ASP A 47 -10.65 7.59 -10.15
N TYR A 48 -10.44 6.42 -9.54
CA TYR A 48 -10.03 5.21 -10.26
C TYR A 48 -11.04 4.77 -11.33
N SER A 49 -12.33 5.09 -11.13
CA SER A 49 -13.40 4.66 -12.03
C SER A 49 -13.32 5.32 -13.41
N LYS A 50 -12.82 6.56 -13.47
CA LYS A 50 -12.68 7.36 -14.68
C LYS A 50 -11.43 7.05 -15.51
N LEU A 51 -10.48 6.29 -14.96
CA LEU A 51 -9.27 5.95 -15.67
C LEU A 51 -9.53 4.94 -16.79
N SER A 52 -8.82 5.14 -17.91
CA SER A 52 -8.77 4.18 -19.00
C SER A 52 -8.17 2.85 -18.54
N ASP A 53 -8.50 1.75 -19.21
CA ASP A 53 -7.95 0.43 -18.88
C ASP A 53 -6.42 0.39 -19.00
N LYS A 54 -5.86 1.13 -19.97
CA LYS A 54 -4.42 1.29 -20.13
C LYS A 54 -3.79 1.96 -18.90
N ASP A 55 -4.41 3.02 -18.37
CA ASP A 55 -3.93 3.70 -17.17
C ASP A 55 -4.04 2.78 -15.94
N LYS A 56 -5.16 2.05 -15.78
CA LYS A 56 -5.35 1.07 -14.71
C LYS A 56 -4.28 -0.04 -14.76
N GLN A 57 -4.00 -0.57 -15.95
CA GLN A 57 -2.94 -1.57 -16.16
C GLN A 57 -1.56 -1.01 -15.84
N HIS A 58 -1.27 0.23 -16.24
CA HIS A 58 0.00 0.89 -15.94
C HIS A 58 0.20 1.10 -14.43
N ILE A 59 -0.83 1.56 -13.72
CA ILE A 59 -0.84 1.69 -12.26
C ILE A 59 -0.55 0.33 -11.62
N LYS A 60 -1.28 -0.71 -12.03
CA LYS A 60 -1.12 -2.07 -11.52
C LYS A 60 0.31 -2.57 -11.69
N GLN A 61 0.88 -2.50 -12.90
CA GLN A 61 2.23 -2.97 -13.17
C GLN A 61 3.27 -2.17 -12.39
N THR A 62 3.12 -0.84 -12.32
CA THR A 62 4.05 0.03 -11.59
C THR A 62 4.13 -0.31 -10.11
N LEU A 63 3.01 -0.67 -9.48
CA LEU A 63 2.95 -1.04 -8.07
C LEU A 63 3.50 -2.46 -7.83
N ILE A 64 3.25 -3.41 -8.74
CA ILE A 64 3.81 -4.76 -8.69
C ILE A 64 5.34 -4.71 -8.83
N ASP A 65 5.86 -4.03 -9.85
CA ASP A 65 7.30 -3.92 -10.11
C ASP A 65 8.03 -3.23 -8.95
N PHE A 66 7.40 -2.20 -8.38
CA PHE A 66 7.93 -1.55 -7.18
C PHE A 66 8.01 -2.53 -6.01
N THR A 67 6.95 -3.28 -5.73
CA THR A 67 6.93 -4.26 -4.64
C THR A 67 8.00 -5.33 -4.87
N ALA A 68 8.11 -5.86 -6.10
CA ALA A 68 9.13 -6.82 -6.48
C ALA A 68 10.55 -6.30 -6.20
N LYS A 69 10.84 -5.05 -6.61
CA LYS A 69 12.15 -4.42 -6.35
C LYS A 69 12.40 -4.18 -4.86
N GLU A 70 11.39 -3.76 -4.12
CA GLU A 70 11.51 -3.45 -2.69
C GLU A 70 11.71 -4.71 -1.86
N GLU A 71 10.89 -5.74 -2.06
CA GLU A 71 10.94 -6.98 -1.30
C GLU A 71 12.14 -7.88 -1.68
N ALA A 72 12.67 -7.75 -2.91
CA ALA A 72 13.91 -8.41 -3.30
C ALA A 72 15.10 -8.03 -2.40
N LYS A 73 15.14 -6.79 -1.87
CA LYS A 73 16.16 -6.33 -0.92
C LYS A 73 16.16 -7.15 0.38
N ASN A 74 15.00 -7.67 0.75
CA ASN A 74 14.81 -8.54 1.92
C ASN A 74 14.91 -10.03 1.55
N GLY A 75 15.30 -10.36 0.31
CA GLY A 75 15.42 -11.73 -0.16
C GLY A 75 14.09 -12.47 -0.28
N LEU A 76 13.02 -11.74 -0.61
CA LEU A 76 11.66 -12.26 -0.81
C LEU A 76 11.26 -12.22 -2.29
N ALA A 77 10.38 -13.14 -2.66
CA ALA A 77 9.72 -13.21 -3.95
C ALA A 77 8.36 -12.50 -3.90
N VAL A 78 7.90 -12.03 -5.06
CA VAL A 78 6.64 -11.32 -5.26
C VAL A 78 5.89 -11.91 -6.44
N SER A 79 4.62 -12.21 -6.25
CA SER A 79 3.72 -12.75 -7.27
C SER A 79 2.54 -11.81 -7.51
N ASN A 80 2.15 -11.66 -8.78
CA ASN A 80 0.92 -10.98 -9.19
C ASN A 80 -0.34 -11.87 -9.10
N ARG A 81 -0.18 -13.16 -8.74
CA ARG A 81 -1.24 -14.16 -8.60
C ARG A 81 -2.03 -13.99 -7.28
N PHE A 82 -2.42 -12.75 -7.01
CA PHE A 82 -2.97 -12.27 -5.75
C PHE A 82 -4.34 -12.86 -5.39
N PHE A 83 -5.23 -12.95 -6.37
CA PHE A 83 -6.60 -13.41 -6.20
C PHE A 83 -6.94 -14.44 -7.27
N GLY A 84 -7.71 -15.44 -6.88
CA GLY A 84 -8.37 -16.38 -7.78
C GLY A 84 -9.51 -17.06 -7.05
N SER A 85 -10.60 -17.33 -7.77
CA SER A 85 -11.72 -18.14 -7.30
C SER A 85 -12.08 -19.18 -8.35
N GLY A 86 -12.84 -20.20 -7.96
CA GLY A 86 -13.34 -21.23 -8.88
C GLY A 86 -14.28 -20.63 -9.94
N SER A 87 -14.42 -21.32 -11.07
CA SER A 87 -15.26 -20.90 -12.20
C SER A 87 -16.75 -20.83 -11.86
N PHE A 88 -17.21 -21.57 -10.84
CA PHE A 88 -18.60 -21.61 -10.41
C PHE A 88 -18.98 -20.51 -9.41
N GLN A 89 -18.01 -19.72 -8.95
CA GLN A 89 -18.29 -18.65 -8.00
C GLN A 89 -18.73 -17.41 -8.78
N GLU A 90 -19.97 -17.01 -8.63
CA GLU A 90 -20.49 -15.81 -9.28
C GLU A 90 -20.21 -14.56 -8.42
N GLY A 91 -20.31 -13.38 -9.03
CA GLY A 91 -20.20 -12.11 -8.33
C GLY A 91 -18.80 -11.64 -7.91
N ASP A 92 -18.80 -10.46 -7.31
CA ASP A 92 -17.64 -9.72 -6.86
C ASP A 92 -17.07 -10.33 -5.59
N TRP A 93 -15.77 -10.13 -5.39
CA TRP A 93 -15.08 -10.58 -4.19
C TRP A 93 -14.45 -9.40 -3.49
N TYR A 94 -14.32 -9.52 -2.18
CA TYR A 94 -13.76 -8.47 -1.35
C TYR A 94 -12.79 -8.99 -0.30
N ALA A 95 -11.97 -8.08 0.20
CA ALA A 95 -11.16 -8.25 1.41
C ALA A 95 -11.74 -7.39 2.53
N ASN A 96 -11.80 -7.93 3.75
CA ASN A 96 -12.05 -7.10 4.92
C ASN A 96 -10.79 -6.31 5.27
N THR A 97 -10.94 -5.03 5.58
CA THR A 97 -9.86 -4.18 6.09
C THR A 97 -10.34 -3.39 7.29
N THR A 98 -9.39 -2.80 8.02
CA THR A 98 -9.67 -1.86 9.11
C THR A 98 -10.49 -0.62 8.69
N ASP A 99 -10.54 -0.29 7.40
CA ASP A 99 -11.33 0.83 6.86
C ASP A 99 -12.60 0.37 6.12
N GLY A 100 -12.92 -0.93 6.15
CA GLY A 100 -14.07 -1.53 5.47
C GLY A 100 -13.69 -2.45 4.31
N GLN A 101 -14.66 -2.81 3.49
CA GLN A 101 -14.49 -3.79 2.41
C GLN A 101 -13.79 -3.18 1.19
N VAL A 102 -12.74 -3.84 0.71
CA VAL A 102 -12.05 -3.50 -0.55
C VAL A 102 -12.49 -4.47 -1.63
N GLN A 103 -13.03 -3.97 -2.74
CA GLN A 103 -13.32 -4.79 -3.91
C GLN A 103 -12.01 -5.34 -4.51
N VAL A 104 -11.86 -6.67 -4.58
CA VAL A 104 -10.68 -7.33 -5.14
C VAL A 104 -10.95 -8.01 -6.49
N SER A 105 -12.21 -8.20 -6.85
CA SER A 105 -12.67 -8.70 -8.15
C SER A 105 -13.95 -7.97 -8.55
N ASN A 106 -14.08 -7.63 -9.84
CA ASN A 106 -15.29 -7.09 -10.43
C ASN A 106 -15.79 -8.06 -11.51
N ARG A 107 -16.89 -8.76 -11.24
CA ARG A 107 -17.67 -9.63 -12.12
C ARG A 107 -19.05 -9.05 -12.44
N GLY A 108 -19.36 -7.85 -11.93
CA GLY A 108 -20.57 -7.09 -12.26
C GLY A 108 -21.64 -7.12 -11.17
N GLU A 109 -21.60 -8.11 -10.27
CA GLU A 109 -22.63 -8.34 -9.25
C GLU A 109 -22.02 -8.37 -7.85
N PRO A 110 -22.40 -7.48 -6.91
CA PRO A 110 -23.29 -6.34 -7.07
C PRO A 110 -22.63 -5.14 -7.79
N GLY A 111 -21.37 -5.29 -8.21
CA GLY A 111 -20.62 -4.31 -8.97
C GLY A 111 -19.91 -3.26 -8.10
N PRO A 112 -19.08 -2.39 -8.73
CA PRO A 112 -18.21 -1.45 -8.02
C PRO A 112 -18.92 -0.51 -7.04
N LYS A 113 -20.16 -0.10 -7.35
CA LYS A 113 -20.92 0.84 -6.49
C LYS A 113 -21.24 0.27 -5.10
N ALA A 114 -21.21 -1.05 -4.93
CA ALA A 114 -21.38 -1.69 -3.63
C ALA A 114 -20.15 -1.56 -2.71
N PHE A 115 -19.02 -1.05 -3.23
CA PHE A 115 -17.78 -0.92 -2.50
C PHE A 115 -17.34 0.54 -2.42
N LYS A 116 -16.93 0.97 -1.22
CA LYS A 116 -16.36 2.30 -1.02
C LYS A 116 -14.87 2.37 -1.38
N ILE A 117 -14.20 1.21 -1.42
CA ILE A 117 -12.75 1.10 -1.61
C ILE A 117 -12.48 0.07 -2.71
N HIS A 118 -11.63 0.43 -3.67
CA HIS A 118 -11.29 -0.41 -4.81
C HIS A 118 -9.79 -0.70 -4.84
N LYS A 119 -9.45 -1.95 -5.16
CA LYS A 119 -8.06 -2.36 -5.36
C LYS A 119 -7.50 -1.78 -6.66
N LEU A 120 -6.37 -1.09 -6.55
CA LEU A 120 -5.52 -0.68 -7.67
C LEU A 120 -4.57 -1.80 -8.10
N ALA A 121 -3.95 -2.45 -7.12
CA ALA A 121 -3.04 -3.58 -7.32
C ALA A 121 -3.07 -4.51 -6.10
N GLY A 122 -2.78 -5.79 -6.32
CA GLY A 122 -2.59 -6.76 -5.25
C GLY A 122 -1.37 -7.62 -5.56
N VAL A 123 -0.61 -7.96 -4.52
CA VAL A 123 0.60 -8.78 -4.63
C VAL A 123 0.68 -9.77 -3.47
N VAL A 124 1.33 -10.90 -3.72
CA VAL A 124 1.69 -11.87 -2.68
C VAL A 124 3.20 -11.87 -2.52
N VAL A 125 3.67 -11.80 -1.29
CA VAL A 125 5.09 -11.75 -0.93
C VAL A 125 5.43 -12.94 -0.05
N TYR A 126 6.49 -13.66 -0.37
CA TYR A 126 6.87 -14.88 0.34
C TYR A 126 8.35 -15.18 0.20
N LYS A 127 8.87 -16.09 1.04
CA LYS A 127 10.18 -16.69 0.83
C LYS A 127 10.04 -17.79 -0.22
N SER A 128 10.75 -17.71 -1.35
CA SER A 128 10.73 -18.79 -2.35
C SER A 128 11.49 -20.02 -1.85
N LYS A 129 11.01 -21.22 -2.20
CA LYS A 129 11.72 -22.49 -1.92
C LYS A 129 12.95 -22.72 -2.80
N ASP A 130 13.00 -22.10 -3.98
CA ASP A 130 14.13 -22.20 -4.91
C ASP A 130 15.10 -21.01 -4.82
N GLY A 131 14.89 -20.11 -3.85
CA GLY A 131 15.72 -18.93 -3.66
C GLY A 131 15.41 -17.75 -4.59
N THR A 132 14.37 -17.84 -5.45
CA THR A 132 13.86 -16.71 -6.24
C THR A 132 13.60 -15.47 -5.36
N LYS A 133 13.98 -14.29 -5.89
CA LYS A 133 13.78 -12.98 -5.28
C LYS A 133 13.20 -12.02 -6.31
N GLY A 134 12.43 -11.04 -5.86
CA GLY A 134 11.73 -10.11 -6.75
C GLY A 134 10.57 -10.81 -7.47
N PHE A 135 10.27 -10.42 -8.69
CA PHE A 135 9.10 -10.94 -9.40
C PHE A 135 9.27 -12.42 -9.74
N ASP A 136 8.36 -13.27 -9.25
CA ASP A 136 8.36 -14.70 -9.48
C ASP A 136 7.40 -15.08 -10.61
N LYS A 137 7.97 -15.28 -11.80
CA LYS A 137 7.23 -15.69 -12.99
C LYS A 137 6.60 -17.08 -12.85
N LYS A 138 7.19 -17.98 -12.07
CA LYS A 138 6.63 -19.35 -11.87
C LYS A 138 5.31 -19.33 -11.11
N ALA A 139 5.06 -18.25 -10.37
CA ALA A 139 3.84 -18.07 -9.61
C ALA A 139 2.65 -17.55 -10.44
N GLU A 140 2.86 -17.15 -11.70
CA GLU A 140 1.76 -16.70 -12.57
C GLU A 140 0.79 -17.85 -12.90
N ASP A 141 1.34 -19.05 -13.09
CA ASP A 141 0.61 -20.26 -13.50
C ASP A 141 0.09 -21.09 -12.31
N LEU A 142 -0.02 -20.51 -11.10
CA LEU A 142 -0.55 -21.25 -9.96
C LEU A 142 -2.04 -21.51 -10.13
N SER A 143 -2.41 -22.79 -9.99
CA SER A 143 -3.79 -23.21 -9.90
C SER A 143 -4.44 -22.68 -8.62
N ASN A 144 -5.76 -22.52 -8.62
CA ASN A 144 -6.51 -22.16 -7.41
C ASN A 144 -6.44 -23.25 -6.32
N VAL A 145 -6.10 -24.49 -6.71
CA VAL A 145 -6.10 -25.67 -5.82
C VAL A 145 -4.74 -25.85 -5.14
N GLU A 146 -3.65 -25.86 -5.91
CA GLU A 146 -2.30 -26.02 -5.35
C GLU A 146 -1.89 -24.77 -4.56
N GLY A 147 -2.18 -23.58 -5.11
CA GLY A 147 -1.83 -22.33 -4.44
C GLY A 147 -0.32 -22.13 -4.28
N TYR A 148 0.11 -21.52 -3.17
CA TYR A 148 1.48 -21.07 -3.01
C TYR A 148 2.47 -22.17 -2.57
N ASN A 149 2.00 -23.35 -2.16
CA ASN A 149 2.87 -24.48 -1.81
C ASN A 149 3.84 -24.89 -2.94
N LYS A 150 3.48 -24.59 -4.20
CA LYS A 150 4.26 -24.91 -5.39
C LYS A 150 5.49 -24.02 -5.57
N VAL A 151 5.56 -22.85 -4.93
CA VAL A 151 6.66 -21.89 -5.11
C VAL A 151 7.21 -21.34 -3.79
N ALA A 152 6.36 -21.20 -2.77
CA ALA A 152 6.76 -20.67 -1.47
C ALA A 152 7.38 -21.74 -0.57
N ASN A 153 8.33 -21.31 0.27
CA ASN A 153 8.72 -22.04 1.46
C ASN A 153 7.63 -21.84 2.52
N MET A 154 6.76 -22.83 2.68
CA MET A 154 5.61 -22.74 3.60
C MET A 154 5.99 -22.66 5.07
N LYS A 155 7.24 -22.98 5.44
CA LYS A 155 7.75 -22.78 6.82
C LYS A 155 7.97 -21.30 7.18
N GLU A 156 7.81 -20.40 6.21
CA GLU A 156 7.90 -18.96 6.37
C GLU A 156 6.54 -18.32 6.10
N PRO A 157 6.24 -17.16 6.72
CA PRO A 157 4.98 -16.47 6.49
C PRO A 157 4.80 -16.03 5.02
N ILE A 158 3.55 -16.09 4.55
CA ILE A 158 3.13 -15.49 3.28
C ILE A 158 2.37 -14.20 3.57
N LYS A 159 2.62 -13.15 2.81
CA LYS A 159 1.94 -11.86 2.97
C LYS A 159 1.15 -11.51 1.71
N LYS A 160 -0.03 -10.94 1.89
CA LYS A 160 -0.79 -10.32 0.79
C LYS A 160 -0.87 -8.82 1.03
N PHE A 161 -0.53 -8.02 0.01
CA PHE A 161 -0.68 -6.57 0.05
C PHE A 161 -1.75 -6.10 -0.93
N ILE A 162 -2.52 -5.09 -0.51
CA ILE A 162 -3.59 -4.46 -1.30
C ILE A 162 -3.28 -2.98 -1.40
N PHE A 163 -2.99 -2.49 -2.59
CA PHE A 163 -2.93 -1.05 -2.86
C PHE A 163 -4.34 -0.58 -3.22
N ALA A 164 -4.88 0.35 -2.45
CA ALA A 164 -6.26 0.80 -2.59
C ALA A 164 -6.36 2.26 -3.08
N ASP A 165 -7.50 2.57 -3.71
CA ASP A 165 -7.84 3.88 -4.25
C ASP A 165 -8.05 4.97 -3.19
N ASN A 166 -8.21 4.58 -1.92
CA ASN A 166 -8.23 5.50 -0.78
C ASN A 166 -6.82 5.93 -0.31
N GLY A 167 -5.77 5.58 -1.05
CA GLY A 167 -4.40 6.00 -0.79
C GLY A 167 -3.69 5.22 0.32
N LYS A 168 -4.29 4.11 0.77
CA LYS A 168 -3.69 3.21 1.76
C LYS A 168 -3.20 1.91 1.10
N VAL A 169 -2.19 1.32 1.74
CA VAL A 169 -1.73 -0.04 1.44
C VAL A 169 -2.13 -0.90 2.62
N TYR A 170 -2.87 -1.97 2.37
CA TYR A 170 -3.23 -2.93 3.41
C TYR A 170 -2.37 -4.18 3.30
N ALA A 171 -2.14 -4.85 4.42
CA ALA A 171 -1.38 -6.08 4.48
C ALA A 171 -2.07 -7.10 5.40
N PHE A 172 -1.95 -8.37 5.03
CA PHE A 172 -2.21 -9.49 5.91
C PHE A 172 -1.04 -10.48 5.84
N THR A 173 -0.66 -11.05 6.97
CA THR A 173 0.41 -12.06 7.07
C THR A 173 -0.20 -13.38 7.53
N PHE A 174 -0.19 -14.37 6.64
CA PHE A 174 -0.56 -15.74 6.96
C PHE A 174 0.54 -16.39 7.80
N LYS A 175 0.15 -17.17 8.80
CA LYS A 175 1.10 -17.91 9.64
C LYS A 175 1.86 -18.95 8.80
N PRO A 176 3.08 -19.33 9.20
CA PRO A 176 3.76 -20.50 8.64
C PRO A 176 2.87 -21.75 8.65
N ASP A 177 3.14 -22.64 7.70
CA ASP A 177 2.49 -23.95 7.50
C ASP A 177 0.97 -23.91 7.21
N VAL A 178 0.40 -22.71 7.00
CA VAL A 178 -0.98 -22.54 6.54
C VAL A 178 -1.05 -22.66 5.01
N ASP A 179 -1.91 -23.56 4.51
CA ASP A 179 -2.19 -23.69 3.07
C ASP A 179 -2.80 -22.40 2.51
N THR A 180 -1.94 -21.54 1.97
CA THR A 180 -2.32 -20.23 1.45
C THR A 180 -2.56 -20.32 -0.04
N ARG A 181 -3.80 -20.03 -0.45
CA ARG A 181 -4.27 -20.10 -1.83
C ARG A 181 -4.58 -18.70 -2.37
N PRO A 182 -4.81 -18.55 -3.69
CA PRO A 182 -5.24 -17.29 -4.27
C PRO A 182 -6.52 -16.74 -3.64
N SER A 183 -7.46 -17.59 -3.21
CA SER A 183 -8.71 -17.16 -2.54
C SER A 183 -8.55 -16.80 -1.06
N SER A 184 -7.49 -17.25 -0.37
CA SER A 184 -7.30 -17.01 1.07
C SER A 184 -7.29 -15.52 1.40
N GLY A 185 -8.05 -15.10 2.42
CA GLY A 185 -8.22 -13.70 2.79
C GLY A 185 -9.36 -12.96 2.10
N PHE A 186 -10.17 -13.64 1.28
CA PHE A 186 -11.24 -13.02 0.51
C PHE A 186 -12.55 -13.78 0.65
N ALA A 187 -13.66 -13.07 0.48
CA ALA A 187 -15.00 -13.65 0.44
C ALA A 187 -15.78 -13.12 -0.77
N PRO A 188 -16.74 -13.91 -1.29
CA PRO A 188 -17.72 -13.41 -2.24
C PRO A 188 -18.60 -12.36 -1.55
N LYS A 189 -18.98 -11.33 -2.29
CA LYS A 189 -19.94 -10.33 -1.83
C LYS A 189 -21.33 -10.86 -2.12
N ASP A 190 -22.16 -10.99 -1.09
CA ASP A 190 -23.57 -11.31 -1.30
C ASP A 190 -24.25 -10.21 -2.13
N TYR A 191 -24.96 -10.64 -3.17
CA TYR A 191 -25.82 -9.83 -4.05
C TYR A 191 -27.17 -10.52 -4.32
N THR A 192 -27.41 -11.69 -3.74
CA THR A 192 -28.66 -12.45 -3.89
C THR A 192 -29.56 -12.33 -2.66
N GLU A 193 -29.10 -11.65 -1.61
CA GLU A 193 -29.79 -11.48 -0.31
C GLU A 193 -30.04 -12.82 0.40
N GLN A 194 -29.26 -13.85 0.06
CA GLN A 194 -29.45 -15.22 0.56
C GLN A 194 -28.41 -15.63 1.61
N ASP A 195 -27.28 -14.92 1.72
CA ASP A 195 -26.23 -15.29 2.68
C ASP A 195 -25.47 -14.07 3.21
N GLU A 196 -26.04 -13.46 4.25
CA GLU A 196 -25.43 -12.37 5.00
C GLU A 196 -24.14 -12.77 5.74
N ASN A 197 -23.80 -14.06 5.83
CA ASN A 197 -22.66 -14.57 6.59
C ASN A 197 -21.39 -14.78 5.75
N LEU A 198 -21.40 -14.43 4.47
CA LEU A 198 -20.21 -14.49 3.60
C LEU A 198 -19.20 -13.41 3.99
N THR A 199 -18.39 -13.69 5.00
CA THR A 199 -17.35 -12.78 5.51
C THR A 199 -15.95 -13.34 5.32
N ALA A 200 -15.03 -12.47 4.91
CA ALA A 200 -13.61 -12.82 4.90
C ALA A 200 -13.12 -12.90 6.36
N GLU A 201 -12.68 -14.08 6.79
CA GLU A 201 -12.16 -14.32 8.14
C GLU A 201 -10.96 -13.42 8.49
N GLN A 202 -10.14 -13.10 7.50
CA GLN A 202 -8.93 -12.29 7.69
C GLN A 202 -9.24 -10.80 7.48
N VAL A 203 -8.82 -9.98 8.44
CA VAL A 203 -8.89 -8.51 8.35
C VAL A 203 -7.50 -7.98 8.00
N PHE A 204 -7.40 -7.30 6.87
CA PHE A 204 -6.15 -6.66 6.45
C PHE A 204 -5.98 -5.31 7.17
N GLU A 205 -4.78 -5.10 7.71
CA GLU A 205 -4.43 -3.90 8.45
C GLU A 205 -3.67 -2.92 7.56
N VAL A 206 -3.69 -1.63 7.91
CA VAL A 206 -2.87 -0.64 7.21
C VAL A 206 -1.40 -1.00 7.36
N LYS A 207 -0.69 -1.07 6.24
CA LYS A 207 0.76 -1.27 6.21
C LYS A 207 1.45 0.05 6.58
N GLU A 208 1.94 0.11 7.80
CA GLU A 208 2.73 1.23 8.32
C GLU A 208 4.12 1.30 7.67
N SER A 209 4.19 1.80 6.44
CA SER A 209 5.43 1.91 5.69
C SER A 209 5.45 3.18 4.83
N LYS A 210 6.27 4.16 5.22
CA LYS A 210 6.51 5.40 4.46
C LYS A 210 6.89 5.14 2.99
N THR A 211 7.68 4.11 2.70
CA THR A 211 8.12 3.76 1.33
C THR A 211 6.95 3.40 0.43
N TYR A 212 6.12 2.44 0.84
CA TYR A 212 4.90 2.03 0.16
C TYR A 212 3.87 3.16 0.05
N THR A 213 3.62 3.91 1.14
CA THR A 213 2.69 5.05 1.13
C THR A 213 3.14 6.13 0.15
N LYS A 214 4.44 6.48 0.15
CA LYS A 214 5.01 7.47 -0.79
C LYS A 214 4.88 7.00 -2.23
N LYS A 215 5.15 5.72 -2.51
CA LYS A 215 4.99 5.18 -3.86
C LYS A 215 3.54 5.24 -4.33
N LEU A 216 2.59 4.79 -3.51
CA LEU A 216 1.17 4.81 -3.85
C LEU A 216 0.69 6.23 -4.16
N LYS A 217 0.99 7.19 -3.26
CA LYS A 217 0.67 8.61 -3.49
C LYS A 217 1.28 9.14 -4.78
N SER A 218 2.56 8.85 -5.02
CA SER A 218 3.25 9.28 -6.25
C SER A 218 2.63 8.70 -7.53
N VAL A 219 2.13 7.47 -7.50
CA VAL A 219 1.41 6.89 -8.64
C VAL A 219 0.06 7.56 -8.80
N MET A 220 -0.73 7.70 -7.73
CA MET A 220 -2.07 8.32 -7.79
C MET A 220 -2.02 9.78 -8.28
N SER A 221 -1.04 10.57 -7.84
CA SER A 221 -0.90 11.97 -8.25
C SER A 221 -0.67 12.17 -9.75
N GLN A 222 -0.12 11.17 -10.47
CA GLN A 222 0.05 11.24 -11.93
C GLN A 222 -1.29 11.19 -12.69
N TYR A 223 -2.36 10.80 -12.01
CA TYR A 223 -3.70 10.61 -12.57
C TYR A 223 -4.75 11.48 -11.86
N ALA A 224 -4.34 12.29 -10.88
CA ALA A 224 -5.27 13.06 -10.07
C ALA A 224 -6.05 14.11 -10.87
N SER A 225 -5.61 14.47 -12.07
CA SER A 225 -6.19 15.52 -12.93
C SER A 225 -6.79 15.00 -14.24
N LYS A 226 -7.02 13.70 -14.37
CA LYS A 226 -7.59 13.08 -15.57
C LYS A 226 -9.09 12.85 -15.45
#